data_AF-A0A5N6MSI6-F1
#
_entry.id   AF-A0A5N6MSI6-F1
#
_cell.length_a   1.000
_cell.length_b   1.000
_cell.length_c   1.000
_cell.angle_alpha   90.00
_cell.angle_beta   90.00
_cell.angle_gamma   90.00
#
_symmetry.space_group_name_H-M   'P 1'
#
loop_
_entity.id
_entity.type
_entity.pdbx_description
1 polymer ?
#
loop_
_entity_poly.entity_id
_entity_poly.type
_entity_poly.pdbx_seq_one_letter_code
_entity_poly.pdbx_strand_id
1 'polypeptide(L)'
;MDAVPDAVTEAGPAAAPAGSTVLAIGTRKGLWLATSSDRRSWDLRGPEFAMTEIPALAFDSRTGPPRLLAGVRSEWWGSNVALSDDLGQTWQEPDQAAIAFPEDTGASLERIWQLAPDTADRPGVVWAGCEPISVFRSEDGGKHFELVRGLWDHPHRTQWGAGYGGPAAHTVLPSPSDDSVHVAISSGGVYRSDNRGDSWDAFNSGIRADFMPEKYPEFGQCVHKVARDAGNPQRLYAQNHGGVYRSDDGGGQWTSIADGLPADFGFVMLAHFTRPGTIWTIPLGSAGERNPPQGRPAVFRSTDAGGTWERFDAGLPAYDFNAVLRDAACVDAAEPAGVYFGTRGGEVYASSDEGESFRLVAANLPDVLCVRAVSV
;
A
#
# COMPACT_ATOMS: atom_id res chain seq x y z
N MET A 1 -29.58 4.41 -46.88
CA MET A 1 -28.12 4.21 -46.72
C MET A 1 -27.60 5.55 -46.23
N ASP A 2 -27.70 5.76 -44.92
CA ASP A 2 -27.18 6.97 -44.29
C ASP A 2 -25.77 6.66 -43.80
N ALA A 3 -24.83 7.51 -44.21
CA ALA A 3 -23.42 7.36 -43.93
C ALA A 3 -23.17 7.53 -42.43
N VAL A 4 -22.43 6.59 -41.84
CA VAL A 4 -21.86 6.69 -40.50
C VAL A 4 -20.81 7.81 -40.55
N PRO A 5 -20.86 8.84 -39.68
CA PRO A 5 -19.85 9.87 -39.66
C PRO A 5 -18.52 9.29 -39.17
N ASP A 6 -17.44 9.72 -39.81
CA ASP A 6 -16.06 9.35 -39.50
C ASP A 6 -15.77 9.54 -38.01
N ALA A 7 -15.18 8.52 -37.39
CA ALA A 7 -14.70 8.57 -36.03
C ALA A 7 -13.67 9.70 -35.90
N VAL A 8 -13.98 10.70 -35.07
CA VAL A 8 -13.00 11.66 -34.60
C VAL A 8 -11.95 10.87 -33.84
N THR A 9 -10.74 10.81 -34.40
CA THR A 9 -9.57 10.31 -33.70
C THR A 9 -9.25 11.31 -32.60
N GLU A 10 -9.75 11.06 -31.38
CA GLU A 10 -9.25 11.77 -30.21
C GLU A 10 -7.75 11.51 -30.12
N ALA A 11 -6.97 12.59 -30.08
CA ALA A 11 -5.55 12.48 -29.80
C ALA A 11 -5.40 11.76 -28.46
N GLY A 12 -4.58 10.70 -28.45
CA GLY A 12 -4.28 9.98 -27.21
C GLY A 12 -3.81 10.94 -26.11
N PRO A 13 -4.03 10.59 -24.84
CA PRO A 13 -3.69 11.46 -23.72
C PRO A 13 -2.20 11.81 -23.74
N ALA A 14 -1.89 13.08 -23.47
CA ALA A 14 -0.51 13.55 -23.46
C ALA A 14 0.30 12.85 -22.35
N ALA A 15 1.53 12.44 -22.68
CA ALA A 15 2.46 11.86 -21.72
C ALA A 15 2.78 12.84 -20.58
N ALA A 16 3.04 12.31 -19.38
CA ALA A 16 3.49 13.11 -18.25
C ALA A 16 4.83 13.82 -18.61
N PRO A 17 4.95 15.15 -18.45
CA PRO A 17 6.18 15.86 -18.73
C PRO A 17 7.33 15.40 -17.83
N ALA A 18 8.56 15.38 -18.33
CA ALA A 18 9.75 15.15 -17.51
C ALA A 18 9.86 16.21 -16.40
N GLY A 19 10.26 15.79 -15.19
CA GLY A 19 10.30 16.62 -13.99
C GLY A 19 8.94 16.77 -13.28
N SER A 20 7.90 16.07 -13.72
CA SER A 20 6.60 16.07 -13.05
C SER A 20 6.48 14.94 -12.03
N THR A 21 5.47 15.03 -11.16
CA THR A 21 5.02 13.97 -10.27
C THR A 21 3.71 13.40 -10.78
N VAL A 22 3.63 12.07 -10.85
CA VAL A 22 2.39 11.34 -11.15
C VAL A 22 1.90 10.67 -9.87
N LEU A 23 0.63 10.89 -9.54
CA LEU A 23 -0.09 10.23 -8.45
C LEU A 23 -1.15 9.29 -9.06
N ALA A 24 -0.93 7.99 -8.92
CA ALA A 24 -1.89 6.96 -9.28
C ALA A 24 -2.87 6.73 -8.12
N ILE A 25 -4.17 6.70 -8.44
CA ILE A 25 -5.29 6.64 -7.48
C ILE A 25 -6.16 5.45 -7.86
N GLY A 26 -5.99 4.35 -7.14
CA GLY A 26 -6.78 3.13 -7.32
C GLY A 26 -8.03 3.18 -6.45
N THR A 27 -9.19 2.96 -7.06
CA THR A 27 -10.49 3.02 -6.37
C THR A 27 -11.29 1.74 -6.57
N ARG A 28 -12.45 1.66 -5.94
CA ARG A 28 -13.40 0.57 -6.14
C ARG A 28 -14.01 0.48 -7.54
N LYS A 29 -13.88 1.51 -8.40
CA LYS A 29 -14.48 1.53 -9.75
C LYS A 29 -13.57 2.07 -10.85
N GLY A 30 -12.25 2.03 -10.65
CA GLY A 30 -11.27 2.38 -11.68
C GLY A 30 -10.01 3.00 -11.10
N LEU A 31 -9.10 3.33 -12.00
CA LEU A 31 -7.82 3.97 -11.75
C LEU A 31 -7.85 5.38 -12.34
N TRP A 32 -7.40 6.36 -11.55
CA TRP A 32 -7.14 7.72 -12.01
C TRP A 32 -5.64 8.03 -11.88
N LEU A 33 -5.15 8.91 -12.76
CA LEU A 33 -3.77 9.41 -12.73
C LEU A 33 -3.82 10.93 -12.65
N ALA A 34 -3.23 11.49 -11.60
CA ALA A 34 -3.07 12.93 -11.45
C ALA A 34 -1.62 13.31 -11.73
N THR A 35 -1.38 14.34 -12.54
CA THR A 35 -0.02 14.81 -12.87
C THR A 35 0.17 16.23 -12.37
N SER A 36 1.37 16.54 -11.84
CA SER A 36 1.70 17.87 -11.32
C SER A 36 3.16 18.21 -11.52
N SER A 37 3.48 19.44 -11.93
CA SER A 37 4.86 19.94 -12.02
C SER A 37 5.39 20.51 -10.70
N ASP A 38 4.52 20.84 -9.74
CA ASP A 38 4.87 21.51 -8.49
C ASP A 38 4.34 20.79 -7.23
N ARG A 39 3.65 19.66 -7.42
CA ARG A 39 2.93 18.88 -6.40
C ARG A 39 1.81 19.66 -5.69
N ARG A 40 1.32 20.75 -6.30
CA ARG A 40 0.27 21.62 -5.74
C ARG A 40 -0.93 21.75 -6.67
N SER A 41 -0.69 21.90 -7.97
CA SER A 41 -1.71 21.93 -9.00
C SER A 41 -1.68 20.63 -9.80
N TRP A 42 -2.83 19.96 -9.93
CA TRP A 42 -2.93 18.61 -10.45
C TRP A 42 -3.91 18.53 -11.61
N ASP A 43 -3.47 17.92 -12.70
CA ASP A 43 -4.32 17.55 -13.84
C ASP A 43 -4.73 16.08 -13.70
N LEU A 44 -6.02 15.83 -13.57
CA LEU A 44 -6.58 14.49 -13.34
C LEU A 44 -7.04 13.84 -14.66
N ARG A 45 -6.65 12.58 -14.88
CA ARG A 45 -7.06 11.74 -16.01
C ARG A 45 -7.67 10.43 -15.53
N GLY A 46 -8.66 9.92 -16.26
CA GLY A 46 -9.30 8.63 -16.00
C GLY A 46 -10.83 8.69 -16.14
N PRO A 47 -11.55 7.62 -15.78
CA PRO A 47 -11.00 6.36 -15.25
C PRO A 47 -10.37 5.48 -16.34
N GLU A 48 -9.22 4.90 -16.01
CA GLU A 48 -8.77 3.63 -16.56
C GLU A 48 -9.51 2.48 -15.86
N PHE A 49 -9.73 1.36 -16.55
CA PHE A 49 -10.42 0.18 -16.00
C PHE A 49 -11.78 0.51 -15.35
N ALA A 50 -12.62 1.28 -16.04
CA ALA A 50 -13.93 1.69 -15.52
C ALA A 50 -14.74 0.47 -15.00
N MET A 51 -15.37 0.62 -13.83
CA MET A 51 -16.13 -0.44 -13.15
C MET A 51 -15.31 -1.67 -12.72
N THR A 52 -13.98 -1.57 -12.73
CA THR A 52 -13.07 -2.57 -12.16
C THR A 52 -12.45 -2.01 -10.89
N GLU A 53 -12.29 -2.86 -9.88
CA GLU A 53 -11.66 -2.47 -8.63
C GLU A 53 -10.13 -2.49 -8.76
N ILE A 54 -9.47 -1.45 -8.23
CA ILE A 54 -8.01 -1.27 -8.30
C ILE A 54 -7.44 -1.29 -6.87
N PRO A 55 -7.26 -2.48 -6.29
CA PRO A 55 -6.86 -2.63 -4.89
C PRO A 55 -5.38 -2.39 -4.62
N ALA A 56 -4.51 -2.51 -5.64
CA ALA A 56 -3.07 -2.43 -5.48
C ALA A 56 -2.43 -1.72 -6.67
N LEU A 57 -1.48 -0.83 -6.37
CA LEU A 57 -0.68 -0.12 -7.34
C LEU A 57 0.78 -0.14 -6.90
N ALA A 58 1.69 -0.15 -7.88
CA ALA A 58 3.10 0.07 -7.66
C ALA A 58 3.74 0.76 -8.87
N PHE A 59 4.74 1.60 -8.61
CA PHE A 59 5.66 2.06 -9.64
C PHE A 59 6.99 1.34 -9.49
N ASP A 60 7.55 0.87 -10.59
CA ASP A 60 8.90 0.34 -10.66
C ASP A 60 9.76 1.23 -11.55
N SER A 61 10.66 2.00 -10.93
CA SER A 61 11.58 2.92 -11.60
C SER A 61 13.03 2.43 -11.59
N ARG A 62 13.27 1.14 -11.27
CA ARG A 62 14.63 0.62 -11.04
C ARG A 62 15.44 0.42 -12.32
N THR A 63 14.79 0.20 -13.47
CA THR A 63 15.46 -0.14 -14.74
C THR A 63 15.27 0.89 -15.85
N GLY A 64 14.71 2.06 -15.55
CA GLY A 64 14.43 3.09 -16.57
C GLY A 64 13.23 3.96 -16.21
N PRO A 65 12.50 4.48 -17.21
CA PRO A 65 11.24 5.17 -16.98
C PRO A 65 10.29 4.32 -16.12
N PRO A 66 9.49 4.93 -15.23
CA PRO A 66 8.68 4.14 -14.30
C PRO A 66 7.65 3.27 -15.03
N ARG A 67 7.67 1.97 -14.75
CA ARG A 67 6.58 1.05 -15.06
C ARG A 67 5.49 1.17 -14.00
N LEU A 68 4.23 1.25 -14.42
CA LEU A 68 3.08 1.15 -13.54
C LEU A 68 2.55 -0.28 -13.54
N LEU A 69 2.43 -0.87 -12.35
CA LEU A 69 1.75 -2.13 -12.12
C LEU A 69 0.42 -1.86 -11.41
N ALA A 70 -0.67 -2.41 -11.94
CA ALA A 70 -2.00 -2.32 -11.36
C ALA A 70 -2.54 -3.72 -11.08
N GLY A 71 -2.80 -4.01 -9.81
CA GLY A 71 -3.69 -5.12 -9.45
C GLY A 71 -5.11 -4.70 -9.84
N VAL A 72 -5.78 -5.53 -10.62
CA VAL A 72 -7.17 -5.32 -11.06
C VAL A 72 -8.03 -6.45 -10.50
N ARG A 73 -9.25 -6.13 -10.07
CA ARG A 73 -10.26 -7.11 -9.67
C ARG A 73 -11.58 -6.81 -10.36
N SER A 74 -11.94 -7.67 -11.30
CA SER A 74 -13.23 -7.66 -11.98
C SER A 74 -14.17 -8.66 -11.31
N GLU A 75 -15.42 -8.24 -11.07
CA GLU A 75 -16.48 -9.14 -10.59
C GLU A 75 -16.86 -10.22 -11.64
N TRP A 76 -16.44 -10.05 -12.90
CA TRP A 76 -16.74 -11.00 -13.99
C TRP A 76 -15.54 -11.87 -14.38
N TRP A 77 -14.34 -11.28 -14.37
CA TRP A 77 -13.13 -11.90 -14.90
C TRP A 77 -12.10 -12.27 -13.82
N GLY A 78 -12.40 -11.98 -12.55
CA GLY A 78 -11.50 -12.24 -11.43
C GLY A 78 -10.37 -11.21 -11.30
N SER A 79 -9.29 -11.61 -10.61
CA SER A 79 -8.15 -10.75 -10.33
C SER A 79 -6.97 -11.00 -11.29
N ASN A 80 -6.27 -9.95 -11.68
CA ASN A 80 -5.04 -10.03 -12.50
C ASN A 80 -4.11 -8.83 -12.25
N VAL A 81 -2.92 -8.84 -12.85
CA VAL A 81 -1.99 -7.71 -12.90
C VAL A 81 -1.97 -7.14 -14.31
N ALA A 82 -2.24 -5.84 -14.44
CA ALA A 82 -2.04 -5.08 -15.67
C ALA A 82 -0.76 -4.25 -15.57
N LEU A 83 0.00 -4.16 -16.66
CA LEU A 83 1.27 -3.45 -16.71
C LEU A 83 1.21 -2.31 -17.72
N SER A 84 1.85 -1.20 -17.41
CA SER A 84 2.02 -0.09 -18.34
C SER A 84 3.44 0.47 -18.26
N ASP A 85 4.11 0.57 -19.42
CA ASP A 85 5.45 1.14 -19.57
C ASP A 85 5.41 2.61 -20.00
N ASP A 86 4.22 3.21 -20.10
CA ASP A 86 3.98 4.59 -20.56
C ASP A 86 3.02 5.38 -19.64
N LEU A 87 2.98 4.98 -18.37
CA LEU A 87 2.20 5.60 -17.29
C LEU A 87 0.69 5.64 -17.59
N GLY A 88 0.18 4.51 -18.06
CA GLY A 88 -1.25 4.23 -18.25
C GLY A 88 -1.82 4.68 -19.58
N GLN A 89 -0.99 5.10 -20.56
CA GLN A 89 -1.48 5.39 -21.92
C GLN A 89 -1.85 4.10 -22.65
N THR A 90 -1.05 3.04 -22.45
CA THR A 90 -1.33 1.68 -22.91
C THR A 90 -1.13 0.68 -21.79
N TRP A 91 -1.86 -0.43 -21.88
CA TRP A 91 -1.83 -1.51 -20.91
C TRP A 91 -1.54 -2.85 -21.60
N GLN A 92 -0.67 -3.62 -20.98
CA GLN A 92 -0.36 -5.00 -21.37
C GLN A 92 -1.24 -5.94 -20.54
N GLU A 93 -2.12 -6.66 -21.22
CA GLU A 93 -2.84 -7.81 -20.65
C GLU A 93 -2.13 -9.09 -21.12
N PRO A 94 -1.50 -9.86 -20.23
CA PRO A 94 -0.82 -11.08 -20.63
C PRO A 94 -1.81 -12.14 -21.12
N ASP A 95 -1.41 -12.95 -22.13
CA ASP A 95 -2.21 -14.05 -22.68
C ASP A 95 -2.58 -15.12 -21.63
N GLN A 96 -1.82 -15.17 -20.54
CA GLN A 96 -2.07 -16.00 -19.36
C GLN A 96 -2.20 -15.10 -18.13
N ALA A 97 -2.95 -15.56 -17.12
CA ALA A 97 -3.04 -14.84 -15.85
C ALA A 97 -1.65 -14.66 -15.24
N ALA A 98 -1.30 -13.42 -14.84
CA ALA A 98 0.02 -13.13 -14.27
C ALA A 98 0.26 -13.89 -12.96
N ILE A 99 -0.81 -14.10 -12.18
CA ILE A 99 -0.80 -14.86 -10.93
C ILE A 99 -1.80 -16.01 -11.07
N ALA A 100 -1.32 -17.24 -10.93
CA ALA A 100 -2.15 -18.43 -10.88
C ALA A 100 -1.69 -19.34 -9.74
N PHE A 101 -2.67 -19.85 -8.98
CA PHE A 101 -2.38 -20.85 -7.96
C PHE A 101 -2.07 -22.20 -8.63
N PRO A 102 -1.05 -22.94 -8.16
CA PRO A 102 -0.80 -24.31 -8.61
C PRO A 102 -2.01 -25.23 -8.33
N GLU A 103 -2.30 -26.17 -9.22
CA GLU A 103 -3.48 -27.03 -9.16
C GLU A 103 -3.61 -27.81 -7.84
N ASP A 104 -2.48 -28.23 -7.24
CA ASP A 104 -2.43 -28.99 -5.99
C ASP A 104 -2.96 -28.20 -4.79
N THR A 105 -3.00 -26.87 -4.89
CA THR A 105 -3.50 -26.01 -3.81
C THR A 105 -5.03 -25.99 -3.71
N GLY A 106 -5.73 -26.28 -4.82
CA GLY A 106 -7.18 -26.13 -4.93
C GLY A 106 -7.70 -24.71 -4.69
N ALA A 107 -6.82 -23.69 -4.74
CA ALA A 107 -7.14 -22.29 -4.47
C ALA A 107 -7.24 -21.46 -5.76
N SER A 108 -7.92 -20.33 -5.66
CA SER A 108 -8.04 -19.32 -6.73
C SER A 108 -7.64 -17.95 -6.19
N LEU A 109 -7.12 -17.09 -7.06
CA LEU A 109 -6.80 -15.71 -6.69
C LEU A 109 -8.09 -14.88 -6.60
N GLU A 110 -8.39 -14.41 -5.39
CA GLU A 110 -9.56 -13.56 -5.14
C GLU A 110 -9.20 -12.09 -5.24
N ARG A 111 -8.04 -11.68 -4.71
CA ARG A 111 -7.63 -10.27 -4.63
C ARG A 111 -6.13 -10.12 -4.49
N ILE A 112 -5.58 -9.10 -5.13
CA ILE A 112 -4.20 -8.64 -4.89
C ILE A 112 -4.27 -7.49 -3.88
N TRP A 113 -3.72 -7.69 -2.70
CA TRP A 113 -3.71 -6.72 -1.61
C TRP A 113 -2.53 -5.74 -1.70
N GLN A 114 -1.43 -6.15 -2.32
CA GLN A 114 -0.29 -5.29 -2.56
C GLN A 114 0.58 -5.81 -3.72
N LEU A 115 1.16 -4.89 -4.49
CA LEU A 115 2.31 -5.13 -5.35
C LEU A 115 3.51 -4.35 -4.79
N ALA A 116 4.66 -4.99 -4.73
CA ALA A 116 5.89 -4.43 -4.16
C ALA A 116 7.10 -4.80 -5.02
N PRO A 117 7.57 -3.90 -5.90
CA PRO A 117 8.90 -3.98 -6.48
C PRO A 117 9.93 -4.18 -5.37
N ASP A 118 10.88 -5.08 -5.59
CA ASP A 118 11.99 -5.31 -4.67
C ASP A 118 12.99 -4.14 -4.69
N THR A 119 14.16 -4.34 -4.12
CA THR A 119 15.22 -3.34 -4.02
C THR A 119 15.96 -3.15 -5.35
N ALA A 120 16.78 -2.10 -5.43
CA ALA A 120 17.45 -1.68 -6.66
C ALA A 120 18.45 -2.72 -7.22
N ASP A 121 19.01 -3.57 -6.38
CA ASP A 121 19.89 -4.69 -6.74
C ASP A 121 19.13 -5.92 -7.29
N ARG A 122 17.79 -5.93 -7.16
CA ARG A 122 16.91 -7.00 -7.64
C ARG A 122 15.82 -6.47 -8.59
N PRO A 123 16.20 -5.78 -9.68
CA PRO A 123 15.27 -5.00 -10.51
C PRO A 123 14.16 -5.80 -11.20
N GLY A 124 14.36 -7.10 -11.46
CA GLY A 124 13.32 -7.96 -12.04
C GLY A 124 12.30 -8.47 -11.01
N VAL A 125 12.62 -8.35 -9.71
CA VAL A 125 11.81 -8.96 -8.67
C VAL A 125 10.65 -8.07 -8.29
N VAL A 126 9.45 -8.62 -8.32
CA VAL A 126 8.22 -7.99 -7.82
C VAL A 126 7.48 -8.99 -6.95
N TRP A 127 7.06 -8.54 -5.77
CA TRP A 127 6.26 -9.34 -4.85
C TRP A 127 4.78 -8.98 -4.94
N ALA A 128 3.91 -9.96 -4.75
CA ALA A 128 2.48 -9.75 -4.63
C ALA A 128 1.96 -10.39 -3.34
N GLY A 129 1.30 -9.60 -2.49
CA GLY A 129 0.53 -10.10 -1.36
C GLY A 129 -0.93 -10.28 -1.77
N CYS A 130 -1.49 -11.46 -1.52
CA CYS A 130 -2.76 -11.88 -2.14
C CYS A 130 -3.78 -12.46 -1.15
N GLU A 131 -4.99 -12.66 -1.68
CA GLU A 131 -6.11 -13.39 -1.11
C GLU A 131 -6.44 -14.62 -1.97
N PRO A 132 -6.58 -15.83 -1.38
CA PRO A 132 -6.37 -16.17 0.03
C PRO A 132 -4.94 -15.85 0.50
N ILE A 133 -4.72 -15.71 1.82
CA ILE A 133 -3.44 -15.27 2.39
C ILE A 133 -2.28 -16.05 1.78
N SER A 134 -1.53 -15.37 0.92
CA SER A 134 -0.45 -15.93 0.11
C SER A 134 0.48 -14.82 -0.36
N VAL A 135 1.73 -15.19 -0.64
CA VAL A 135 2.70 -14.30 -1.30
C VAL A 135 3.13 -14.97 -2.58
N PHE A 136 3.21 -14.17 -3.64
CA PHE A 136 3.78 -14.56 -4.91
C PHE A 136 4.99 -13.69 -5.24
N ARG A 137 5.88 -14.23 -6.08
CA ARG A 137 7.11 -13.57 -6.50
C ARG A 137 7.28 -13.68 -8.00
N SER A 138 7.56 -12.56 -8.65
CA SER A 138 7.94 -12.44 -10.05
C SER A 138 9.44 -12.21 -10.14
N GLU A 139 10.04 -12.66 -11.24
CA GLU A 139 11.45 -12.43 -11.62
C GLU A 139 11.59 -11.61 -12.91
N ASP A 140 10.48 -11.23 -13.54
CA ASP A 140 10.43 -10.62 -14.88
C ASP A 140 9.68 -9.28 -14.91
N GLY A 141 9.73 -8.56 -13.77
CA GLY A 141 9.16 -7.22 -13.63
C GLY A 141 7.65 -7.22 -13.52
N GLY A 142 7.08 -8.27 -12.94
CA GLY A 142 5.65 -8.41 -12.65
C GLY A 142 4.81 -8.98 -13.79
N LYS A 143 5.41 -9.66 -14.78
CA LYS A 143 4.66 -10.29 -15.89
C LYS A 143 4.14 -11.66 -15.49
N HIS A 144 4.96 -12.45 -14.81
CA HIS A 144 4.58 -13.76 -14.28
C HIS A 144 5.01 -13.88 -12.83
N PHE A 145 4.19 -14.55 -12.03
CA PHE A 145 4.38 -14.71 -10.60
C PHE A 145 4.25 -16.18 -10.19
N GLU A 146 5.18 -16.63 -9.35
CA GLU A 146 5.19 -17.96 -8.75
C GLU A 146 4.79 -17.90 -7.28
N LEU A 147 4.03 -18.89 -6.83
CA LEU A 147 3.60 -19.00 -5.43
C LEU A 147 4.80 -19.27 -4.52
N VAL A 148 4.95 -18.46 -3.48
CA VAL A 148 5.97 -18.66 -2.43
C VAL A 148 5.51 -19.77 -1.49
N ARG A 149 5.94 -21.01 -1.79
CA ARG A 149 5.53 -22.22 -1.05
C ARG A 149 5.88 -22.18 0.43
N GLY A 150 6.99 -21.53 0.81
CA GLY A 150 7.40 -21.42 2.22
C GLY A 150 6.32 -20.80 3.12
N LEU A 151 5.59 -19.79 2.63
CA LEU A 151 4.48 -19.20 3.40
C LEU A 151 3.18 -19.98 3.22
N TRP A 152 2.93 -20.50 2.01
CA TRP A 152 1.72 -21.27 1.71
C TRP A 152 1.63 -22.60 2.48
N ASP A 153 2.76 -23.28 2.65
CA ASP A 153 2.84 -24.55 3.36
C ASP A 153 3.13 -24.36 4.86
N HIS A 154 3.17 -23.11 5.34
CA HIS A 154 3.47 -22.79 6.73
C HIS A 154 2.43 -23.40 7.69
N PRO A 155 2.83 -24.02 8.82
CA PRO A 155 1.91 -24.68 9.76
C PRO A 155 0.80 -23.78 10.34
N HIS A 156 1.06 -22.48 10.46
CA HIS A 156 0.08 -21.51 10.94
C HIS A 156 -0.99 -21.14 9.90
N ARG A 157 -0.82 -21.47 8.61
CA ARG A 157 -1.67 -20.93 7.54
C ARG A 157 -3.15 -21.22 7.75
N THR A 158 -3.50 -22.44 8.17
CA THR A 158 -4.89 -22.85 8.41
C THR A 158 -5.52 -22.20 9.65
N GLN A 159 -4.71 -21.51 10.46
CA GLN A 159 -5.11 -20.82 11.68
C GLN A 159 -5.13 -19.29 11.53
N TRP A 160 -4.60 -18.76 10.42
CA TRP A 160 -4.75 -17.34 10.10
C TRP A 160 -6.22 -17.00 9.84
N GLY A 161 -6.61 -15.80 10.23
CA GLY A 161 -7.98 -15.33 10.17
C GLY A 161 -8.20 -14.28 9.09
N ALA A 162 -9.46 -13.92 8.90
CA ALA A 162 -9.85 -12.76 8.12
C ALA A 162 -10.16 -11.59 9.05
N GLY A 163 -9.55 -10.44 8.81
CA GLY A 163 -10.06 -9.18 9.34
C GLY A 163 -11.37 -8.79 8.64
N TYR A 164 -12.02 -7.70 9.09
CA TYR A 164 -13.24 -7.19 8.43
C TYR A 164 -13.05 -6.87 6.93
N GLY A 165 -11.82 -6.58 6.51
CA GLY A 165 -11.49 -6.32 5.11
C GLY A 165 -11.29 -7.58 4.26
N GLY A 166 -11.30 -8.77 4.85
CA GLY A 166 -10.92 -10.03 4.20
C GLY A 166 -9.55 -10.55 4.66
N PRO A 167 -9.23 -11.82 4.35
CA PRO A 167 -7.94 -12.45 4.66
C PRO A 167 -6.86 -11.91 3.73
N ALA A 168 -5.92 -11.14 4.28
CA ALA A 168 -4.98 -10.37 3.48
C ALA A 168 -3.52 -10.63 3.89
N ALA A 169 -2.71 -11.15 2.96
CA ALA A 169 -1.26 -10.95 2.99
C ALA A 169 -0.96 -9.59 2.35
N HIS A 170 -0.36 -8.68 3.09
CA HIS A 170 -0.03 -7.34 2.63
C HIS A 170 1.27 -6.86 3.25
N THR A 171 1.77 -5.72 2.81
CA THR A 171 3.07 -5.21 3.26
C THR A 171 4.20 -6.24 3.12
N VAL A 172 4.37 -6.75 1.89
CA VAL A 172 5.60 -7.44 1.51
C VAL A 172 6.71 -6.40 1.45
N LEU A 173 7.72 -6.57 2.30
CA LEU A 173 8.74 -5.57 2.59
C LEU A 173 10.13 -6.23 2.52
N PRO A 174 10.67 -6.41 1.30
CA PRO A 174 12.00 -6.96 1.11
C PRO A 174 13.07 -6.03 1.71
N SER A 175 14.13 -6.64 2.23
CA SER A 175 15.22 -5.93 2.89
C SER A 175 16.22 -5.36 1.89
N PRO A 176 16.63 -4.09 2.03
CA PRO A 176 17.69 -3.51 1.19
C PRO A 176 19.10 -3.98 1.56
N SER A 177 19.27 -4.66 2.71
CA SER A 177 20.60 -5.04 3.22
C SER A 177 20.95 -6.51 3.06
N ASP A 178 19.95 -7.36 2.83
CA ASP A 178 20.09 -8.81 2.89
C ASP A 178 18.90 -9.48 2.17
N ASP A 179 18.85 -10.80 2.27
CA ASP A 179 17.84 -11.65 1.64
C ASP A 179 16.55 -11.79 2.46
N SER A 180 16.41 -11.03 3.55
CA SER A 180 15.21 -11.11 4.38
C SER A 180 14.03 -10.37 3.75
N VAL A 181 12.84 -10.90 3.98
CA VAL A 181 11.57 -10.31 3.53
C VAL A 181 10.58 -10.41 4.67
N HIS A 182 9.91 -9.30 4.98
CA HIS A 182 8.78 -9.30 5.90
C HIS A 182 7.45 -9.33 5.14
N VAL A 183 6.43 -9.92 5.73
CA VAL A 183 5.04 -9.81 5.30
C VAL A 183 4.16 -9.55 6.51
N ALA A 184 3.17 -8.66 6.37
CA ALA A 184 2.13 -8.45 7.38
C ALA A 184 0.83 -9.15 6.96
N ILE A 185 0.16 -9.79 7.91
CA ILE A 185 -1.07 -10.55 7.65
C ILE A 185 -2.19 -10.02 8.55
N SER A 186 -3.33 -9.69 7.92
CA SER A 186 -4.58 -9.27 8.58
C SER A 186 -5.64 -10.39 8.44
N SER A 187 -5.77 -11.34 9.37
CA SER A 187 -5.05 -11.50 10.64
C SER A 187 -4.12 -12.71 10.64
N GLY A 188 -2.93 -12.53 11.18
CA GLY A 188 -1.88 -13.53 11.27
C GLY A 188 -0.63 -12.96 11.94
N GLY A 189 -0.35 -11.68 11.75
CA GLY A 189 0.80 -10.97 12.31
C GLY A 189 1.87 -10.67 11.27
N VAL A 190 3.05 -10.25 11.73
CA VAL A 190 4.25 -10.10 10.92
C VAL A 190 4.97 -11.45 10.85
N TYR A 191 5.33 -11.86 9.63
CA TYR A 191 6.21 -12.98 9.37
C TYR A 191 7.47 -12.49 8.67
N ARG A 192 8.59 -13.15 8.93
CA ARG A 192 9.87 -12.87 8.26
C ARG A 192 10.42 -14.15 7.67
N SER A 193 10.92 -14.04 6.45
CA SER A 193 11.83 -15.01 5.86
C SER A 193 13.23 -14.40 5.87
N ASP A 194 14.24 -15.19 6.20
CA ASP A 194 15.66 -14.81 6.10
C ASP A 194 16.34 -15.43 4.86
N ASN A 195 15.56 -16.07 3.97
CA ASN A 195 16.02 -16.84 2.83
C ASN A 195 15.10 -16.67 1.61
N ARG A 196 14.78 -15.42 1.25
CA ARG A 196 14.02 -15.06 0.03
C ARG A 196 12.65 -15.76 -0.11
N GLY A 197 12.03 -16.15 1.01
CA GLY A 197 10.69 -16.74 1.05
C GLY A 197 10.62 -18.26 1.16
N ASP A 198 11.76 -18.96 1.24
CA ASP A 198 11.78 -20.43 1.33
C ASP A 198 11.20 -20.95 2.66
N SER A 199 11.45 -20.24 3.77
CA SER A 199 10.84 -20.50 5.08
C SER A 199 10.51 -19.20 5.80
N TRP A 200 9.56 -19.26 6.72
CA TRP A 200 9.03 -18.09 7.43
C TRP A 200 8.84 -18.40 8.91
N ASP A 201 9.11 -17.42 9.76
CA ASP A 201 8.82 -17.47 11.20
C ASP A 201 7.96 -16.26 11.60
N ALA A 202 7.24 -16.38 12.71
CA ALA A 202 6.41 -15.30 13.26
C ALA A 202 7.27 -14.30 14.08
N PHE A 203 7.05 -13.00 13.86
CA PHE A 203 7.82 -11.90 14.46
C PHE A 203 6.89 -10.89 15.13
N ASN A 204 6.15 -11.33 16.16
CA ASN A 204 5.05 -10.57 16.77
C ASN A 204 5.25 -10.20 18.25
N SER A 205 6.38 -10.54 18.86
CA SER A 205 6.56 -10.34 20.30
C SER A 205 6.37 -8.88 20.70
N GLY A 206 5.47 -8.62 21.65
CA GLY A 206 5.09 -7.27 22.08
C GLY A 206 3.94 -6.61 21.32
N ILE A 207 3.52 -7.16 20.16
CA ILE A 207 2.29 -6.70 19.49
C ILE A 207 1.09 -7.36 20.14
N ARG A 208 0.16 -6.53 20.64
CA ARG A 208 -1.06 -7.04 21.27
C ARG A 208 -2.13 -7.46 20.26
N ALA A 209 -2.96 -8.41 20.65
CA ALA A 209 -4.17 -8.83 19.95
C ALA A 209 -5.36 -8.85 20.93
N ASP A 210 -5.92 -7.68 21.23
CA ASP A 210 -6.95 -7.52 22.28
C ASP A 210 -8.28 -8.27 21.97
N PHE A 211 -8.45 -8.76 20.74
CA PHE A 211 -9.59 -9.57 20.30
C PHE A 211 -9.33 -11.10 20.47
N MET A 212 -8.16 -11.50 20.94
CA MET A 212 -7.77 -12.89 21.21
C MET A 212 -7.78 -13.19 22.71
N PRO A 213 -7.87 -14.48 23.13
CA PRO A 213 -7.80 -14.85 24.55
C PRO A 213 -6.47 -14.49 25.21
N GLU A 214 -5.36 -14.68 24.51
CA GLU A 214 -4.04 -14.24 24.94
C GLU A 214 -3.75 -12.85 24.38
N LYS A 215 -3.26 -11.95 25.25
CA LYS A 215 -2.99 -10.56 24.87
C LYS A 215 -1.82 -10.42 23.89
N TYR A 216 -0.78 -11.24 24.05
CA TYR A 216 0.45 -11.22 23.24
C TYR A 216 0.73 -12.60 22.65
N PRO A 217 -0.16 -13.12 21.77
CA PRO A 217 0.03 -14.45 21.21
C PRO A 217 1.21 -14.44 20.23
N GLU A 218 1.78 -15.61 19.94
CA GLU A 218 2.84 -15.76 18.93
C GLU A 218 2.41 -15.27 17.54
N PHE A 219 1.14 -15.50 17.19
CA PHE A 219 0.54 -15.09 15.91
C PHE A 219 -0.95 -14.80 16.08
N GLY A 220 -1.57 -14.24 15.05
CA GLY A 220 -3.00 -13.90 15.00
C GLY A 220 -3.30 -12.40 15.16
N GLN A 221 -2.27 -11.57 15.34
CA GLN A 221 -2.38 -10.11 15.29
C GLN A 221 -2.98 -9.65 13.96
N CYS A 222 -3.69 -8.53 13.98
CA CYS A 222 -4.27 -7.91 12.79
C CYS A 222 -3.44 -6.67 12.44
N VAL A 223 -2.23 -6.91 11.93
CA VAL A 223 -1.30 -5.83 11.55
C VAL A 223 -1.83 -5.15 10.31
N HIS A 224 -1.93 -3.82 10.31
CA HIS A 224 -2.52 -3.06 9.21
C HIS A 224 -1.48 -2.53 8.22
N LYS A 225 -0.30 -2.09 8.69
CA LYS A 225 0.78 -1.62 7.81
C LYS A 225 2.10 -1.66 8.55
N VAL A 226 3.17 -2.02 7.85
CA VAL A 226 4.56 -1.94 8.32
C VAL A 226 5.36 -1.01 7.39
N ALA A 227 6.25 -0.21 7.96
CA ALA A 227 7.20 0.63 7.23
C ALA A 227 8.62 0.41 7.77
N ARG A 228 9.64 0.55 6.92
CA ARG A 228 11.05 0.41 7.27
C ARG A 228 11.70 1.78 7.41
N ASP A 229 12.54 1.94 8.42
CA ASP A 229 13.33 3.15 8.62
C ASP A 229 14.38 3.36 7.51
N ALA A 230 14.61 4.62 7.14
CA ALA A 230 15.60 4.98 6.12
C ALA A 230 17.06 4.71 6.51
N GLY A 231 17.38 4.80 7.80
CA GLY A 231 18.76 4.74 8.29
C GLY A 231 19.15 3.40 8.90
N ASN A 232 18.16 2.64 9.38
CA ASN A 232 18.36 1.33 9.96
C ASN A 232 17.39 0.31 9.35
N PRO A 233 17.86 -0.61 8.48
CA PRO A 233 16.99 -1.60 7.86
C PRO A 233 16.36 -2.58 8.88
N GLN A 234 16.91 -2.69 10.10
CA GLN A 234 16.32 -3.49 11.18
C GLN A 234 15.24 -2.74 11.96
N ARG A 235 15.13 -1.42 11.81
CA ARG A 235 14.07 -0.65 12.45
C ARG A 235 12.82 -0.68 11.60
N LEU A 236 11.74 -1.18 12.21
CA LEU A 236 10.42 -1.28 11.59
C LEU A 236 9.39 -0.56 12.44
N TYR A 237 8.37 0.00 11.77
CA TYR A 237 7.22 0.65 12.40
C TYR A 237 5.96 -0.05 11.96
N ALA A 238 5.02 -0.29 12.87
CA ALA A 238 3.77 -0.98 12.57
C ALA A 238 2.56 -0.22 13.10
N GLN A 239 1.57 -0.01 12.23
CA GLN A 239 0.19 0.24 12.66
C GLN A 239 -0.51 -1.11 12.76
N ASN A 240 -1.02 -1.43 13.95
CA ASN A 240 -1.81 -2.64 14.22
C ASN A 240 -3.30 -2.29 14.40
N HIS A 241 -4.16 -3.30 14.45
CA HIS A 241 -5.57 -3.12 14.85
C HIS A 241 -5.73 -2.53 16.25
N GLY A 242 -4.72 -2.66 17.11
CA GLY A 242 -4.64 -1.91 18.36
C GLY A 242 -3.18 -1.60 18.65
N GLY A 243 -2.82 -0.31 18.59
CA GLY A 243 -1.48 0.17 18.88
C GLY A 243 -0.67 0.55 17.65
N VAL A 244 0.30 1.41 17.90
CA VAL A 244 1.36 1.81 16.96
C VAL A 244 2.68 1.37 17.59
N TYR A 245 3.51 0.66 16.85
CA TYR A 245 4.69 -0.02 17.39
C TYR A 245 5.96 0.30 16.61
N ARG A 246 7.10 0.18 17.30
CA ARG A 246 8.45 0.14 16.71
C ARG A 246 9.16 -1.13 17.14
N SER A 247 9.91 -1.74 16.22
CA SER A 247 10.95 -2.72 16.51
C SER A 247 12.29 -2.16 16.04
N ASP A 248 13.38 -2.46 16.75
CA ASP A 248 14.75 -2.06 16.42
C ASP A 248 15.62 -3.28 16.00
N ASP A 249 15.03 -4.47 15.92
CA ASP A 249 15.68 -5.77 15.76
C ASP A 249 15.01 -6.66 14.69
N GLY A 250 14.49 -6.03 13.64
CA GLY A 250 13.93 -6.72 12.47
C GLY A 250 12.61 -7.44 12.76
N GLY A 251 11.81 -6.91 13.69
CA GLY A 251 10.53 -7.46 14.14
C GLY A 251 10.62 -8.40 15.34
N GLY A 252 11.81 -8.61 15.92
CA GLY A 252 12.02 -9.52 17.05
C GLY A 252 11.22 -9.09 18.29
N GLN A 253 11.32 -7.83 18.67
CA GLN A 253 10.56 -7.22 19.77
C GLN A 253 9.95 -5.89 19.34
N TRP A 254 8.65 -5.76 19.55
CA TRP A 254 7.89 -4.55 19.28
C TRP A 254 7.56 -3.80 20.57
N THR A 255 7.72 -2.48 20.55
CA THR A 255 7.39 -1.58 21.66
C THR A 255 6.36 -0.56 21.19
N SER A 256 5.35 -0.28 22.01
CA SER A 256 4.35 0.75 21.69
C SER A 256 5.02 2.12 21.59
N ILE A 257 4.68 2.84 20.53
CA ILE A 257 5.04 4.24 20.27
C ILE A 257 3.77 5.10 20.07
N ALA A 258 2.64 4.66 20.61
CA ALA A 258 1.37 5.35 20.46
C ALA A 258 1.17 6.55 21.41
N ASP A 259 2.08 6.74 22.37
CA ASP A 259 1.97 7.82 23.35
C ASP A 259 1.98 9.19 22.67
N GLY A 260 1.00 10.03 22.98
CA GLY A 260 0.79 11.34 22.34
C GLY A 260 -0.15 11.33 21.14
N LEU A 261 -0.51 10.16 20.60
CA LEU A 261 -1.57 10.05 19.59
C LEU A 261 -2.97 10.18 20.23
N PRO A 262 -3.95 10.74 19.52
CA PRO A 262 -5.33 10.86 20.01
C PRO A 262 -6.08 9.52 20.06
N ALA A 263 -5.60 8.54 19.29
CA ALA A 263 -6.08 7.17 19.24
C ALA A 263 -4.95 6.30 18.67
N ASP A 264 -4.96 5.01 19.02
CA ASP A 264 -3.95 4.05 18.56
C ASP A 264 -4.51 3.01 17.57
N PHE A 265 -5.75 3.25 17.10
CA PHE A 265 -6.34 2.60 15.94
C PHE A 265 -6.11 3.44 14.68
N GLY A 266 -5.92 2.79 13.55
CA GLY A 266 -5.66 3.42 12.26
C GLY A 266 -5.20 2.36 11.27
N PHE A 267 -4.96 2.72 10.01
CA PHE A 267 -4.45 1.77 9.01
C PHE A 267 -3.08 2.15 8.45
N VAL A 268 -2.73 3.42 8.52
CA VAL A 268 -1.58 3.99 7.82
C VAL A 268 -0.34 3.97 8.70
N MET A 269 0.78 3.56 8.12
CA MET A 269 2.12 3.79 8.66
C MET A 269 3.06 4.05 7.48
N LEU A 270 3.70 5.21 7.47
CA LEU A 270 4.63 5.64 6.42
C LEU A 270 5.98 5.99 7.06
N ALA A 271 7.06 5.77 6.33
CA ALA A 271 8.41 6.17 6.72
C ALA A 271 9.05 6.96 5.59
N HIS A 272 9.90 7.92 5.95
CA HIS A 272 10.66 8.71 4.99
C HIS A 272 11.65 7.83 4.22
N PHE A 273 11.96 8.16 2.96
CA PHE A 273 12.94 7.40 2.18
C PHE A 273 14.38 7.63 2.63
N THR A 274 14.71 8.87 3.02
CA THR A 274 16.09 9.33 3.31
C THR A 274 16.34 9.80 4.75
N ARG A 275 15.32 10.17 5.52
CA ARG A 275 15.48 10.73 6.88
C ARG A 275 15.05 9.72 7.96
N PRO A 276 16.02 9.12 8.69
CA PRO A 276 15.73 8.14 9.74
C PRO A 276 14.88 8.75 10.85
N GLY A 277 13.97 7.95 11.41
CA GLY A 277 13.08 8.37 12.50
C GLY A 277 11.88 9.20 12.04
N THR A 278 11.82 9.64 10.78
CA THR A 278 10.69 10.39 10.26
C THR A 278 9.59 9.44 9.74
N ILE A 279 8.44 9.46 10.41
CA ILE A 279 7.30 8.60 10.14
C ILE A 279 5.97 9.37 10.22
N TRP A 280 4.95 8.84 9.56
CA TRP A 280 3.59 9.37 9.60
C TRP A 280 2.55 8.30 9.85
N THR A 281 1.48 8.68 10.55
CA THR A 281 0.25 7.89 10.71
C THR A 281 -0.98 8.78 10.56
N ILE A 282 -2.13 8.17 10.30
CA ILE A 282 -3.43 8.83 10.20
C ILE A 282 -4.39 8.10 11.16
N PRO A 283 -4.48 8.56 12.43
CA PRO A 283 -5.28 7.90 13.45
C PRO A 283 -6.78 7.93 13.15
N LEU A 284 -7.47 6.87 13.55
CA LEU A 284 -8.92 6.75 13.57
C LEU A 284 -9.37 6.44 15.00
N GLY A 285 -10.55 6.92 15.40
CA GLY A 285 -11.00 6.90 16.79
C GLY A 285 -11.13 5.50 17.40
N SER A 286 -11.72 4.56 16.66
CA SER A 286 -11.83 3.16 17.11
C SER A 286 -12.06 2.20 15.94
N ALA A 287 -11.84 0.90 16.19
CA ALA A 287 -12.10 -0.16 15.22
C ALA A 287 -13.57 -0.28 14.79
N GLY A 288 -14.50 0.08 15.68
CA GLY A 288 -15.94 0.03 15.44
C GLY A 288 -16.44 1.21 14.60
N GLU A 289 -15.97 2.42 14.89
CA GLU A 289 -16.41 3.63 14.18
C GLU A 289 -15.63 3.87 12.89
N ARG A 290 -14.30 3.66 12.92
CA ARG A 290 -13.36 3.90 11.80
C ARG A 290 -13.39 5.32 11.23
N ASN A 291 -13.81 6.28 12.03
CA ASN A 291 -13.80 7.70 11.67
C ASN A 291 -12.57 8.37 12.30
N PRO A 292 -12.09 9.51 11.78
CA PRO A 292 -11.12 10.33 12.48
C PRO A 292 -11.57 10.66 13.91
N PRO A 293 -10.65 10.76 14.89
CA PRO A 293 -11.00 11.14 16.26
C PRO A 293 -11.82 12.45 16.27
N GLN A 294 -13.02 12.39 16.85
CA GLN A 294 -13.97 13.51 16.90
C GLN A 294 -14.40 14.05 15.51
N GLY A 295 -14.24 13.24 14.45
CA GLY A 295 -14.48 13.65 13.07
C GLY A 295 -13.48 14.66 12.53
N ARG A 296 -12.30 14.82 13.16
CA ARG A 296 -11.29 15.82 12.79
C ARG A 296 -10.06 15.16 12.16
N PRO A 297 -10.03 14.98 10.83
CA PRO A 297 -8.90 14.33 10.16
C PRO A 297 -7.60 15.09 10.41
N ALA A 298 -6.50 14.34 10.52
CA ALA A 298 -5.14 14.87 10.59
C ALA A 298 -4.13 13.78 10.27
N VAL A 299 -2.99 14.22 9.76
CA VAL A 299 -1.77 13.41 9.71
C VAL A 299 -0.96 13.70 10.97
N PHE A 300 -0.44 12.65 11.60
CA PHE A 300 0.50 12.78 12.71
C PHE A 300 1.88 12.41 12.22
N ARG A 301 2.87 13.27 12.46
CA ARG A 301 4.28 13.06 12.10
C ARG A 301 5.10 12.88 13.37
N SER A 302 6.06 11.98 13.33
CA SER A 302 7.17 11.92 14.27
C SER A 302 8.47 12.08 13.49
N THR A 303 9.48 12.71 14.09
CA THR A 303 10.85 12.85 13.56
C THR A 303 11.89 12.21 14.48
N ASP A 304 11.44 11.50 15.52
CA ASP A 304 12.27 10.85 16.55
C ASP A 304 11.91 9.37 16.73
N ALA A 305 11.47 8.73 15.65
CA ALA A 305 11.11 7.31 15.59
C ALA A 305 9.95 6.93 16.54
N GLY A 306 8.94 7.80 16.64
CA GLY A 306 7.74 7.60 17.46
C GLY A 306 7.90 7.98 18.93
N GLY A 307 8.96 8.71 19.30
CA GLY A 307 9.12 9.23 20.65
C GLY A 307 8.12 10.34 20.96
N THR A 308 7.87 11.22 19.99
CA THR A 308 6.87 12.29 20.05
C THR A 308 6.13 12.39 18.72
N TRP A 309 4.88 12.87 18.80
CA TRP A 309 4.01 13.05 17.64
C TRP A 309 3.46 14.47 17.57
N GLU A 310 3.46 15.03 16.36
CA GLU A 310 2.92 16.34 16.06
C GLU A 310 1.74 16.20 15.09
N ARG A 311 0.68 16.98 15.33
CA ARG A 311 -0.57 16.96 14.56
C ARG A 311 -0.51 17.98 13.42
N PHE A 312 -0.87 17.55 12.21
CA PHE A 312 -1.02 18.41 11.04
C PHE A 312 -2.37 18.22 10.37
N ASP A 313 -3.12 19.31 10.27
CA ASP A 313 -4.45 19.37 9.64
C ASP A 313 -4.68 20.61 8.77
N ALA A 314 -3.63 21.40 8.52
CA ALA A 314 -3.74 22.58 7.67
C ALA A 314 -4.15 22.18 6.24
N GLY A 315 -5.24 22.77 5.75
CA GLY A 315 -5.80 22.47 4.42
C GLY A 315 -6.73 21.25 4.37
N LEU A 316 -6.90 20.52 5.48
CA LEU A 316 -7.90 19.46 5.61
C LEU A 316 -9.27 20.04 6.03
N PRO A 317 -10.38 19.35 5.72
CA PRO A 317 -11.70 19.79 6.13
C PRO A 317 -11.82 19.79 7.66
N ALA A 318 -12.58 20.76 8.19
CA ALA A 318 -12.82 20.86 9.63
C ALA A 318 -13.51 19.61 10.21
N TYR A 319 -14.34 18.95 9.40
CA TYR A 319 -14.95 17.67 9.73
C TYR A 319 -14.94 16.73 8.54
N ASP A 320 -14.54 15.48 8.78
CA ASP A 320 -14.67 14.36 7.86
C ASP A 320 -14.80 13.06 8.68
N PHE A 321 -15.65 12.15 8.21
CA PHE A 321 -15.90 10.85 8.81
C PHE A 321 -15.37 9.70 7.96
N ASN A 322 -14.67 9.99 6.87
CA ASN A 322 -14.12 8.95 6.02
C ASN A 322 -12.79 8.41 6.56
N ALA A 323 -12.64 7.09 6.53
CA ALA A 323 -11.39 6.42 6.86
C ALA A 323 -10.34 6.61 5.74
N VAL A 324 -9.07 6.52 6.10
CA VAL A 324 -7.96 6.28 5.16
C VAL A 324 -7.49 4.84 5.34
N LEU A 325 -7.44 4.07 4.25
CA LEU A 325 -7.02 2.67 4.26
C LEU A 325 -5.50 2.51 4.21
N ARG A 326 -5.03 1.28 4.50
CA ARG A 326 -3.62 0.89 4.64
C ARG A 326 -2.72 1.39 3.51
N ASP A 327 -3.17 1.16 2.28
CA ASP A 327 -2.42 1.47 1.06
C ASP A 327 -2.95 2.71 0.34
N ALA A 328 -4.01 3.33 0.87
CA ALA A 328 -4.55 4.61 0.43
C ALA A 328 -3.73 5.80 0.99
N ALA A 329 -2.47 5.58 1.33
CA ALA A 329 -1.50 6.63 1.61
C ALA A 329 -0.11 6.22 1.13
N CYS A 330 0.70 7.21 0.73
CA CYS A 330 2.10 7.00 0.35
C CYS A 330 2.92 8.27 0.54
N VAL A 331 4.24 8.12 0.46
CA VAL A 331 5.21 9.22 0.37
C VAL A 331 5.95 9.14 -0.97
N ASP A 332 6.41 10.28 -1.49
CA ASP A 332 7.38 10.32 -2.58
C ASP A 332 8.82 10.44 -2.05
N ALA A 333 9.81 10.32 -2.95
CA ALA A 333 11.24 10.42 -2.63
C ALA A 333 11.84 11.81 -2.90
N ALA A 334 11.01 12.85 -3.12
CA ALA A 334 11.48 14.20 -3.34
C ALA A 334 11.90 14.87 -2.01
N GLU A 335 12.57 16.02 -2.10
CA GLU A 335 12.93 16.82 -0.93
C GLU A 335 12.44 18.27 -1.09
N PRO A 336 11.51 18.74 -0.24
CA PRO A 336 10.83 18.01 0.84
C PRO A 336 9.94 16.87 0.34
N ALA A 337 9.81 15.80 1.13
CA ALA A 337 8.98 14.64 0.79
C ALA A 337 7.50 15.00 0.67
N GLY A 338 6.86 14.49 -0.37
CA GLY A 338 5.41 14.58 -0.55
C GLY A 338 4.70 13.54 0.30
N VAL A 339 3.56 13.91 0.89
CA VAL A 339 2.69 13.00 1.64
C VAL A 339 1.31 12.99 0.98
N TYR A 340 0.84 11.82 0.59
CA TYR A 340 -0.40 11.65 -0.17
C TYR A 340 -1.33 10.68 0.53
N PHE A 341 -2.62 10.97 0.55
CA PHE A 341 -3.62 10.00 1.01
C PHE A 341 -4.97 10.19 0.35
N GLY A 342 -5.75 9.11 0.29
CA GLY A 342 -7.11 9.08 -0.20
C GLY A 342 -8.09 8.52 0.84
N THR A 343 -9.28 9.09 0.89
CA THR A 343 -10.33 8.69 1.83
C THR A 343 -11.32 7.74 1.16
N ARG A 344 -12.03 6.94 1.97
CA ARG A 344 -13.14 6.12 1.46
C ARG A 344 -14.30 6.94 0.90
N GLY A 345 -14.33 8.25 1.17
CA GLY A 345 -15.30 9.21 0.64
C GLY A 345 -14.95 9.72 -0.75
N GLY A 346 -13.81 9.32 -1.32
CA GLY A 346 -13.43 9.72 -2.68
C GLY A 346 -12.63 11.01 -2.78
N GLU A 347 -12.09 11.51 -1.66
CA GLU A 347 -11.21 12.67 -1.64
C GLU A 347 -9.75 12.21 -1.59
N VAL A 348 -8.88 12.91 -2.32
CA VAL A 348 -7.43 12.66 -2.34
C VAL A 348 -6.70 13.95 -2.03
N TYR A 349 -5.77 13.90 -1.10
CA TYR A 349 -4.99 15.03 -0.61
C TYR A 349 -3.50 14.82 -0.88
N ALA A 350 -2.81 15.92 -1.15
CA ALA A 350 -1.35 15.97 -1.33
C ALA A 350 -0.73 17.08 -0.48
N SER A 351 0.39 16.76 0.16
CA SER A 351 1.35 17.70 0.73
C SER A 351 2.64 17.69 -0.09
N SER A 352 3.30 18.84 -0.17
CA SER A 352 4.63 19.01 -0.78
C SER A 352 5.67 19.51 0.24
N ASP A 353 5.31 19.41 1.53
CA ASP A 353 6.01 19.96 2.69
C ASP A 353 5.95 18.97 3.86
N GLU A 354 6.15 17.67 3.58
CA GLU A 354 6.30 16.63 4.61
C GLU A 354 5.09 16.46 5.53
N GLY A 355 3.90 16.74 5.01
CA GLY A 355 2.63 16.63 5.71
C GLY A 355 2.26 17.86 6.52
N GLU A 356 2.95 19.01 6.38
CA GLU A 356 2.62 20.22 7.15
C GLU A 356 1.35 20.91 6.65
N SER A 357 1.12 20.93 5.32
CA SER A 357 -0.11 21.44 4.71
C SER A 357 -0.58 20.59 3.54
N PHE A 358 -1.90 20.44 3.41
CA PHE A 358 -2.54 19.61 2.40
C PHE A 358 -3.35 20.43 1.39
N ARG A 359 -3.43 19.92 0.17
CA ARG A 359 -4.29 20.42 -0.91
C ARG A 359 -5.10 19.27 -1.47
N LEU A 360 -6.35 19.55 -1.79
CA LEU A 360 -7.21 18.61 -2.49
C LEU A 360 -6.69 18.41 -3.93
N VAL A 361 -6.42 17.15 -4.28
CA VAL A 361 -6.04 16.72 -5.63
C VAL A 361 -7.29 16.39 -6.45
N ALA A 362 -8.20 15.61 -5.84
CA ALA A 362 -9.43 15.16 -6.45
C ALA A 362 -10.51 14.93 -5.39
N ALA A 363 -11.77 15.07 -5.76
CA ALA A 363 -12.93 14.76 -4.93
C ALA A 363 -14.01 14.06 -5.76
N ASN A 364 -15.00 13.48 -5.07
CA ASN A 364 -16.12 12.75 -5.67
C ASN A 364 -15.68 11.51 -6.48
N LEU A 365 -14.52 10.95 -6.14
CA LEU A 365 -14.11 9.66 -6.67
C LEU A 365 -14.87 8.52 -5.96
N PRO A 366 -14.87 7.30 -6.52
CA PRO A 366 -15.24 6.11 -5.75
C PRO A 366 -14.30 5.90 -4.55
N ASP A 367 -14.69 5.02 -3.62
CA ASP A 367 -13.90 4.58 -2.46
C ASP A 367 -12.43 4.33 -2.84
N VAL A 368 -11.52 5.16 -2.32
CA VAL A 368 -10.09 5.10 -2.64
C VAL A 368 -9.44 3.98 -1.84
N LEU A 369 -8.81 3.06 -2.57
CA LEU A 369 -8.26 1.82 -2.01
C LEU A 369 -6.75 1.89 -1.87
N CYS A 370 -6.08 2.50 -2.85
CA CYS A 370 -4.64 2.68 -2.84
C CYS A 370 -4.20 3.96 -3.58
N VAL A 371 -3.07 4.54 -3.16
CA VAL A 371 -2.40 5.62 -3.89
C VAL A 371 -0.91 5.37 -3.98
N ARG A 372 -0.28 5.77 -5.10
CA ARG A 372 1.18 5.74 -5.30
C ARG A 372 1.63 6.97 -6.04
N ALA A 373 2.77 7.52 -5.65
CA ALA A 373 3.39 8.66 -6.31
C ALA A 373 4.74 8.26 -6.92
N VAL A 374 5.09 8.86 -8.05
CA VAL A 374 6.41 8.73 -8.68
C VAL A 374 6.80 10.04 -9.35
N SER A 375 8.09 10.36 -9.33
CA SER A 375 8.66 11.44 -10.14
C SER A 375 9.08 10.89 -11.50
N VAL A 376 8.79 11.64 -12.57
CA VAL A 376 9.02 11.26 -13.98
C VAL A 376 10.21 12.00 -14.57
#